data_AF-A0A345WSU4-F1
#
_entry.id   AF-A0A345WSU4-F1
#
_cell.length_a   1.000
_cell.length_b   1.000
_cell.length_c   1.000
_cell.angle_alpha   90.00
_cell.angle_beta   90.00
_cell.angle_gamma   90.00
#
_symmetry.space_group_name_H-M   'P 1'
#
loop_
_entity.id
_entity.type
_entity.pdbx_description
1 polymer ?
#
loop_
_entity_poly.entity_id
_entity_poly.type
_entity_poly.pdbx_seq_one_letter_code
_entity_poly.pdbx_strand_id
1 'polypeptide(L)'
;MTAAERRILHLLAAGHTAKSIAGETALSVNAVNERLREARRKTGAASSRELARLLVAQENRDEQIGVAPPPPGAGQPVPAPPHRATGLSRKGAFAMTMLTGLVAALALTGTFSQNDPGKGDRRMPDPLLGSLAVDHPDQVSELHGQVRREARDAAWAPGAEAALAKRFGGIAGVDSLRVLCAATLCEVAGRLKPGSDSGPALLALQKLPLSGVRDLGFGDSAFSVGGKAAGVGTPFVTYLKRIPPTMPHVVSTSPVQDATIAPGPYTLSVTFDRPMRARSYSFVTSNVGDYPACDGKPQQSPDGRTFTMHCTAVAGRTYAIGFNSARFRNFVSVEGVAAAPSMLAFDTRR
;
A
#
# COMPACT_ATOMS: atom_id res chain seq x y z
N MET A 1 -26.57 5.26 20.88
CA MET A 1 -26.85 5.22 19.43
C MET A 1 -27.77 4.05 19.14
N THR A 2 -28.82 4.24 18.34
CA THR A 2 -29.83 3.19 18.07
C THR A 2 -29.39 2.24 16.95
N ALA A 3 -29.98 1.04 16.88
CA ALA A 3 -29.67 0.06 15.82
C ALA A 3 -29.94 0.62 14.41
N ALA A 4 -30.97 1.44 14.26
CA ALA A 4 -31.30 2.08 12.98
C ALA A 4 -30.29 3.19 12.60
N GLU A 5 -29.81 3.97 13.57
CA GLU A 5 -28.72 4.96 13.35
C GLU A 5 -27.41 4.26 12.95
N ARG A 6 -27.06 3.16 13.63
CA ARG A 6 -25.87 2.34 13.33
C ARG A 6 -25.91 1.77 11.90
N ARG A 7 -27.05 1.21 11.48
CA ARG A 7 -27.24 0.66 10.12
C ARG A 7 -27.05 1.73 9.04
N ILE A 8 -27.60 2.92 9.23
CA ILE A 8 -27.45 4.05 8.29
C ILE A 8 -25.97 4.50 8.21
N LEU A 9 -25.26 4.55 9.34
CA LEU A 9 -23.85 4.91 9.37
C LEU A 9 -22.95 3.86 8.69
N HIS A 10 -23.27 2.58 8.79
CA HIS A 10 -22.57 1.51 8.04
C HIS A 10 -22.69 1.68 6.53
N LEU A 11 -23.91 1.92 6.02
CA LEU A 11 -24.12 2.19 4.60
C LEU A 11 -23.40 3.47 4.16
N LEU A 12 -23.38 4.50 5.01
CA LEU A 12 -22.64 5.73 4.73
C LEU A 12 -21.11 5.49 4.70
N ALA A 13 -20.58 4.59 5.54
CA ALA A 13 -19.18 4.18 5.53
C ALA A 13 -18.81 3.37 4.28
N ALA A 14 -19.74 2.56 3.78
CA ALA A 14 -19.63 1.80 2.53
C ALA A 14 -19.75 2.66 1.26
N GLY A 15 -19.92 3.99 1.40
CA GLY A 15 -19.92 4.94 0.28
C GLY A 15 -21.29 5.32 -0.26
N HIS A 16 -22.38 4.82 0.34
CA HIS A 16 -23.73 5.17 -0.08
C HIS A 16 -24.05 6.65 0.21
N THR A 17 -24.86 7.26 -0.65
CA THR A 17 -25.41 8.62 -0.41
C THR A 17 -26.71 8.53 0.36
N ALA A 18 -27.15 9.62 1.00
CA ALA A 18 -28.45 9.66 1.68
C ALA A 18 -29.63 9.24 0.77
N LYS A 19 -29.53 9.52 -0.54
CA LYS A 19 -30.50 9.11 -1.56
C LYS A 19 -30.52 7.59 -1.78
N SER A 20 -29.35 6.96 -1.87
CA SER A 20 -29.24 5.50 -2.03
C SER A 20 -29.64 4.77 -0.75
N ILE A 21 -29.25 5.30 0.42
CA ILE A 21 -29.63 4.73 1.73
C ILE A 21 -31.15 4.76 1.92
N ALA A 22 -31.82 5.84 1.52
CA ALA A 22 -33.28 5.94 1.54
C ALA A 22 -33.95 4.78 0.76
N GLY A 23 -33.42 4.47 -0.44
CA GLY A 23 -33.89 3.34 -1.25
C GLY A 23 -33.68 1.97 -0.59
N GLU A 24 -32.56 1.76 0.10
CA GLU A 24 -32.23 0.47 0.75
C GLU A 24 -32.90 0.27 2.12
N THR A 25 -33.27 1.35 2.80
CA THR A 25 -33.86 1.29 4.15
C THR A 25 -35.38 1.54 4.15
N ALA A 26 -35.98 1.75 2.97
CA ALA A 26 -37.39 2.17 2.81
C ALA A 26 -37.75 3.42 3.65
N LEU A 27 -36.79 4.33 3.82
CA LEU A 27 -36.95 5.60 4.53
C LEU A 27 -36.96 6.75 3.53
N SER A 28 -37.56 7.89 3.90
CA SER A 28 -37.38 9.12 3.13
C SER A 28 -35.96 9.68 3.30
N VAL A 29 -35.46 10.40 2.30
CA VAL A 29 -34.14 11.06 2.38
C VAL A 29 -34.07 12.01 3.58
N ASN A 30 -35.17 12.71 3.90
CA ASN A 30 -35.25 13.54 5.10
C ASN A 30 -35.13 12.73 6.39
N ALA A 31 -35.78 11.56 6.49
CA ALA A 31 -35.67 10.70 7.67
C ALA A 31 -34.23 10.17 7.85
N VAL A 32 -33.52 9.86 6.77
CA VAL A 32 -32.09 9.46 6.81
C VAL A 32 -31.23 10.63 7.31
N ASN A 33 -31.43 11.84 6.79
CA ASN A 33 -30.66 13.02 7.18
C ASN A 33 -30.88 13.42 8.65
N GLU A 34 -32.11 13.37 9.15
CA GLU A 34 -32.40 13.65 10.56
C GLU A 34 -31.77 12.62 11.50
N ARG A 35 -31.76 11.33 11.11
CA ARG A 35 -31.06 10.29 11.89
C ARG A 35 -29.55 10.47 11.91
N LEU A 36 -28.95 10.88 10.79
CA LEU A 36 -27.52 11.22 10.72
C LEU A 36 -27.19 12.47 11.57
N ARG A 37 -28.09 13.46 11.61
CA ARG A 37 -27.96 14.65 12.44
C ARG A 37 -28.06 14.30 13.92
N GLU A 38 -29.00 13.44 14.27
CA GLU A 38 -29.19 12.96 15.64
C GLU A 38 -28.00 12.12 16.13
N ALA A 39 -27.47 11.24 15.28
CA ALA A 39 -26.27 10.47 15.57
C ALA A 39 -25.06 11.39 15.84
N ARG A 40 -24.88 12.47 15.07
CA ARG A 40 -23.85 13.49 15.34
C ARG A 40 -24.09 14.24 16.65
N ARG A 41 -25.31 14.67 16.94
CA ARG A 41 -25.64 15.33 18.23
C ARG A 41 -25.27 14.45 19.42
N LYS A 42 -25.57 13.16 19.34
CA LYS A 42 -25.30 12.18 20.41
C LYS A 42 -23.81 11.87 20.59
N THR A 43 -23.01 11.99 19.54
CA THR A 43 -21.59 11.55 19.52
C THR A 43 -20.60 12.71 19.51
N GLY A 44 -21.04 13.94 19.24
CA GLY A 44 -20.18 15.11 19.09
C GLY A 44 -19.35 15.14 17.80
N ALA A 45 -19.60 14.23 16.84
CA ALA A 45 -18.80 14.15 15.62
C ALA A 45 -19.08 15.31 14.66
N ALA A 46 -18.00 15.86 14.07
CA ALA A 46 -18.08 17.03 13.19
C ALA A 46 -18.80 16.74 11.87
N SER A 47 -18.68 15.52 11.32
CA SER A 47 -19.41 15.10 10.12
C SER A 47 -19.95 13.68 10.22
N SER A 48 -21.04 13.40 9.49
CA SER A 48 -21.66 12.06 9.50
C SER A 48 -20.76 11.02 8.83
N ARG A 49 -19.95 11.44 7.85
CA ARG A 49 -18.95 10.59 7.18
C ARG A 49 -17.78 10.24 8.09
N GLU A 50 -17.32 11.20 8.87
CA GLU A 50 -16.31 10.95 9.89
C GLU A 50 -16.85 10.04 11.00
N LEU A 51 -18.07 10.29 11.49
CA LEU A 51 -18.74 9.43 12.45
C LEU A 51 -18.89 7.99 11.93
N ALA A 52 -19.28 7.83 10.68
CA ALA A 52 -19.39 6.52 10.02
C ALA A 52 -18.03 5.80 9.95
N ARG A 53 -16.95 6.52 9.61
CA ARG A 53 -15.59 5.96 9.63
C ARG A 53 -15.13 5.57 11.03
N LEU A 54 -15.41 6.40 12.03
CA LEU A 54 -15.04 6.16 13.43
C LEU A 54 -15.81 4.99 14.03
N LEU A 55 -17.10 4.86 13.71
CA LEU A 55 -17.96 3.74 14.10
C LEU A 55 -17.39 2.42 13.60
N VAL A 56 -17.15 2.31 12.28
CA VAL A 56 -16.54 1.11 11.68
C VAL A 56 -15.17 0.86 12.29
N ALA A 57 -14.38 1.91 12.54
CA ALA A 57 -13.09 1.81 13.19
C ALA A 57 -13.15 1.51 14.71
N GLN A 58 -14.31 1.53 15.36
CA GLN A 58 -14.52 1.12 16.75
C GLN A 58 -15.07 -0.30 16.84
N GLU A 59 -16.05 -0.67 16.02
CA GLU A 59 -16.56 -2.06 15.97
C GLU A 59 -15.45 -3.04 15.57
N ASN A 60 -14.54 -2.62 14.67
CA ASN A 60 -13.33 -3.39 14.35
C ASN A 60 -12.30 -3.49 15.50
N ARG A 61 -12.44 -2.74 16.61
CA ARG A 61 -11.56 -2.87 17.80
C ARG A 61 -12.07 -3.93 18.77
N ASP A 62 -13.37 -4.11 18.86
CA ASP A 62 -13.96 -5.01 19.86
C ASP A 62 -13.85 -6.48 19.44
N GLU A 63 -13.63 -6.77 18.16
CA GLU A 63 -13.66 -8.15 17.64
C GLU A 63 -12.33 -8.91 17.68
N GLN A 64 -11.15 -8.28 17.90
CA GLN A 64 -9.87 -9.02 18.05
C GLN A 64 -8.69 -8.12 18.49
N ILE A 65 -8.51 -7.91 19.81
CA ILE A 65 -7.26 -7.39 20.40
C ILE A 65 -6.75 -8.42 21.42
N GLY A 66 -5.87 -9.31 20.97
CA GLY A 66 -5.02 -10.12 21.86
C GLY A 66 -3.67 -9.41 22.06
N VAL A 67 -3.61 -8.43 22.97
CA VAL A 67 -2.32 -7.91 23.48
C VAL A 67 -2.11 -8.55 24.84
N ALA A 68 -1.06 -9.35 24.99
CA ALA A 68 -0.70 -9.90 26.30
C ALA A 68 -0.31 -8.77 27.26
N PRO A 69 -0.72 -8.82 28.55
CA PRO A 69 -0.22 -7.91 29.56
C PRO A 69 1.29 -8.13 29.78
N PRO A 70 2.02 -7.12 30.29
CA PRO A 70 3.46 -7.25 30.52
C PRO A 70 3.76 -8.42 31.47
N PRO A 71 4.88 -9.13 31.27
CA PRO A 71 5.21 -10.29 32.10
C PRO A 71 5.34 -9.90 33.58
N PRO A 72 4.87 -10.74 34.52
CA PRO A 72 5.05 -10.49 35.94
C PRO A 72 6.54 -10.64 36.27
N GLY A 73 7.19 -9.53 36.64
CA GLY A 73 8.62 -9.52 36.98
C GLY A 73 9.35 -8.19 36.78
N ALA A 74 8.76 -7.21 36.08
CA ALA A 74 9.33 -5.85 35.99
C ALA A 74 8.96 -5.01 37.23
N GLY A 75 9.26 -5.53 38.41
CA GLY A 75 9.15 -4.85 39.70
C GLY A 75 10.52 -4.53 40.26
N GLN A 76 11.26 -3.62 39.61
CA GLN A 76 12.30 -2.87 40.30
C GLN A 76 12.27 -1.40 39.83
N PRO A 77 12.13 -0.42 40.75
CA PRO A 77 12.27 0.98 40.41
C PRO A 77 13.74 1.25 40.05
N VAL A 78 14.00 1.64 38.81
CA VAL A 78 15.29 2.25 38.43
C VAL A 78 15.35 3.63 39.09
N PRO A 79 16.42 4.02 39.82
CA PRO A 79 16.53 5.35 40.39
C PRO A 79 16.64 6.37 39.27
N ALA A 80 15.76 7.37 39.28
CA ALA A 80 15.82 8.49 38.35
C ALA A 80 17.11 9.32 38.57
N PRO A 81 17.82 9.74 37.51
CA PRO A 81 18.90 10.72 37.64
C PRO A 81 18.33 12.09 38.04
N PRO A 82 19.07 12.91 38.81
CA PRO A 82 18.55 14.14 39.37
C PRO A 82 18.24 15.17 38.29
N HIS A 83 16.98 15.58 38.23
CA HIS A 83 16.57 16.77 37.49
C HIS A 83 17.16 18.02 38.15
N ARG A 84 18.13 18.64 37.50
CA ARG A 84 18.49 20.04 37.79
C ARG A 84 17.43 20.94 37.17
N ALA A 85 16.57 21.46 38.05
CA ALA A 85 15.71 22.59 37.77
C ALA A 85 16.53 23.88 37.72
N THR A 86 16.44 24.61 36.62
CA THR A 86 16.53 26.07 36.62
C THR A 86 15.58 26.59 35.55
N GLY A 87 14.42 27.08 35.98
CA GLY A 87 13.62 27.98 35.19
C GLY A 87 14.25 29.37 35.17
N LEU A 88 14.00 30.15 34.12
CA LEU A 88 13.08 31.30 34.20
C LEU A 88 12.96 31.98 32.83
N SER A 89 11.73 32.31 32.49
CA SER A 89 11.35 33.26 31.45
C SER A 89 11.91 34.66 31.72
N ARG A 90 12.27 35.40 30.67
CA ARG A 90 11.93 36.84 30.58
C ARG A 90 12.07 37.40 29.16
N LYS A 91 11.04 38.17 28.80
CA LYS A 91 10.93 39.10 27.68
C LYS A 91 12.07 40.14 27.71
N GLY A 92 12.49 40.64 26.56
CA GLY A 92 13.33 41.84 26.47
C GLY A 92 13.68 42.21 25.03
N ALA A 93 13.16 43.34 24.58
CA ALA A 93 13.31 43.88 23.23
C ALA A 93 14.44 44.94 23.15
N PHE A 94 14.80 45.28 21.90
CA PHE A 94 15.56 46.46 21.43
C PHE A 94 17.05 46.59 21.80
N ALA A 95 17.91 46.61 20.77
CA ALA A 95 18.81 47.74 20.54
C ALA A 95 19.35 47.72 19.09
N MET A 96 18.98 48.77 18.38
CA MET A 96 19.47 49.19 17.07
C MET A 96 20.83 49.86 17.27
N THR A 97 21.87 49.47 16.54
CA THR A 97 23.01 50.35 16.26
C THR A 97 23.36 50.32 14.78
N MET A 98 23.15 51.48 14.18
CA MET A 98 23.61 51.89 12.86
C MET A 98 25.14 51.93 12.83
N LEU A 99 25.74 51.42 11.75
CA LEU A 99 26.91 52.10 11.18
C LEU A 99 26.83 52.04 9.66
N THR A 100 26.51 53.18 9.08
CA THR A 100 26.62 53.49 7.67
C THR A 100 28.09 53.62 7.29
N GLY A 101 28.51 52.88 6.27
CA GLY A 101 29.76 53.07 5.55
C GLY A 101 29.48 52.99 4.05
N LEU A 102 29.18 54.14 3.46
CA LEU A 102 29.11 54.36 2.02
C LEU A 102 30.54 54.31 1.46
N VAL A 103 30.76 53.62 0.33
CA VAL A 103 31.51 54.12 -0.85
C VAL A 103 31.65 53.03 -1.93
N ALA A 104 31.22 53.43 -3.13
CA ALA A 104 31.64 53.07 -4.48
C ALA A 104 31.46 51.64 -5.03
N ALA A 105 30.55 51.58 -6.01
CA ALA A 105 30.50 50.66 -7.13
C ALA A 105 31.88 50.32 -7.72
N LEU A 106 32.17 49.02 -7.81
CA LEU A 106 32.88 48.45 -8.96
C LEU A 106 32.03 47.32 -9.52
N ALA A 107 31.63 47.49 -10.78
CA ALA A 107 30.97 46.49 -11.59
C ALA A 107 31.92 45.30 -11.83
N LEU A 108 31.50 44.11 -11.43
CA LEU A 108 31.96 42.84 -11.99
C LEU A 108 30.72 42.02 -12.30
N THR A 109 30.51 41.84 -13.60
CA THR A 109 29.51 40.99 -14.23
C THR A 109 29.65 39.56 -13.75
N GLY A 110 28.86 39.17 -12.75
CA GLY A 110 28.46 37.80 -12.51
C GLY A 110 27.12 37.57 -13.19
N THR A 111 27.11 36.87 -14.32
CA THR A 111 25.89 36.39 -14.97
C THR A 111 25.13 35.51 -13.98
N PHE A 112 24.17 36.09 -13.27
CA PHE A 112 23.09 35.31 -12.68
C PHE A 112 22.31 34.72 -13.84
N SER A 113 22.58 33.45 -14.13
CA SER A 113 21.81 32.63 -15.04
C SER A 113 20.41 32.51 -14.45
N GLN A 114 19.52 33.43 -14.84
CA GLN A 114 18.09 33.26 -14.71
C GLN A 114 17.74 32.01 -15.51
N ASN A 115 17.53 30.90 -14.80
CA ASN A 115 16.93 29.71 -15.39
C ASN A 115 15.51 30.07 -15.83
N ASP A 116 15.34 30.27 -17.14
CA ASP A 116 14.04 30.25 -17.80
C ASP A 116 13.30 28.95 -17.46
N PRO A 117 12.08 28.98 -16.89
CA PRO A 117 11.23 27.81 -16.79
C PRO A 117 10.56 27.62 -18.15
N GLY A 118 11.31 27.16 -19.15
CA GLY A 118 10.80 27.14 -20.52
C GLY A 118 11.60 26.38 -21.57
N LYS A 119 12.72 25.75 -21.23
CA LYS A 119 13.39 24.79 -22.11
C LYS A 119 13.37 23.42 -21.44
N GLY A 120 12.22 22.77 -21.58
CA GLY A 120 12.12 21.34 -21.34
C GLY A 120 13.22 20.64 -22.13
N ASP A 121 14.05 19.90 -21.40
CA ASP A 121 14.80 18.78 -21.94
C ASP A 121 13.88 18.07 -22.93
N ARG A 122 14.22 18.12 -24.22
CA ARG A 122 13.46 17.45 -25.27
C ARG A 122 13.76 15.97 -25.10
N ARG A 123 13.25 15.38 -23.99
CA ARG A 123 13.32 13.97 -23.66
C ARG A 123 12.81 13.25 -24.88
N MET A 124 13.73 12.60 -25.58
CA MET A 124 13.38 11.75 -26.69
C MET A 124 12.32 10.77 -26.17
N PRO A 125 11.12 10.69 -26.80
CA PRO A 125 10.08 9.79 -26.34
C PRO A 125 10.65 8.39 -26.25
N ASP A 126 10.37 7.68 -25.15
CA ASP A 126 10.88 6.33 -24.95
C ASP A 126 10.46 5.45 -26.14
N PRO A 127 11.40 4.81 -26.86
CA PRO A 127 11.09 4.12 -28.11
C PRO A 127 10.10 2.97 -27.95
N LEU A 128 9.98 2.36 -26.75
CA LEU A 128 9.01 1.29 -26.49
C LEU A 128 7.63 1.84 -26.11
N LEU A 129 7.60 2.97 -25.41
CA LEU A 129 6.40 3.49 -24.77
C LEU A 129 5.76 4.65 -25.55
N GLY A 130 6.52 5.34 -26.40
CA GLY A 130 6.10 6.54 -27.12
C GLY A 130 5.52 7.59 -26.18
N SER A 131 4.46 8.28 -26.61
CA SER A 131 3.58 9.03 -25.71
C SER A 131 2.53 8.08 -25.14
N LEU A 132 2.77 7.52 -23.95
CA LEU A 132 1.74 6.73 -23.28
C LEU A 132 0.55 7.64 -22.94
N ALA A 133 -0.62 7.37 -23.53
CA ALA A 133 -1.88 7.90 -23.04
C ALA A 133 -2.26 7.11 -21.79
N VAL A 134 -2.00 7.67 -20.61
CA VAL A 134 -2.20 7.03 -19.31
C VAL A 134 -3.17 7.83 -18.46
N ASP A 135 -3.91 7.13 -17.61
CA ASP A 135 -4.89 7.75 -16.70
C ASP A 135 -4.22 8.64 -15.63
N HIS A 136 -2.96 8.35 -15.29
CA HIS A 136 -2.16 9.10 -14.31
C HIS A 136 -0.76 9.47 -14.85
N PRO A 137 -0.67 10.41 -15.79
CA PRO A 137 0.57 10.74 -16.51
C PRO A 137 1.66 11.30 -15.60
N ASP A 138 1.29 12.09 -14.60
CA ASP A 138 2.26 12.71 -13.68
C ASP A 138 2.98 11.65 -12.83
N GLN A 139 2.23 10.67 -12.30
CA GLN A 139 2.80 9.57 -11.51
C GLN A 139 3.73 8.69 -12.36
N VAL A 140 3.34 8.38 -13.59
CA VAL A 140 4.17 7.61 -14.53
C VAL A 140 5.45 8.36 -14.90
N SER A 141 5.35 9.67 -15.16
CA SER A 141 6.49 10.52 -15.49
C SER A 141 7.48 10.64 -14.33
N GLU A 142 6.98 10.75 -13.09
CA GLU A 142 7.79 10.79 -11.88
C GLU A 142 8.57 9.48 -11.69
N LEU A 143 7.88 8.33 -11.75
CA LEU A 143 8.49 7.01 -11.61
C LEU A 143 9.48 6.71 -12.74
N HIS A 144 9.15 7.07 -13.99
CA HIS A 144 10.05 6.97 -15.12
C HIS A 144 11.34 7.78 -14.88
N GLY A 145 11.19 9.03 -14.45
CA GLY A 145 12.31 9.89 -14.11
C GLY A 145 13.13 9.35 -12.93
N GLN A 146 12.49 8.75 -11.94
CA GLN A 146 13.14 8.15 -10.77
C GLN A 146 14.05 6.99 -11.17
N VAL A 147 13.57 6.01 -11.94
CA VAL A 147 14.39 4.85 -12.37
C VAL A 147 15.64 5.29 -13.12
N ARG A 148 15.56 6.38 -13.90
CA ARG A 148 16.71 6.87 -14.68
C ARG A 148 17.68 7.76 -13.89
N ARG A 149 17.23 8.41 -12.82
CA ARG A 149 18.08 9.22 -11.95
C ARG A 149 18.76 8.42 -10.86
N GLU A 150 18.11 7.37 -10.38
CA GLU A 150 18.67 6.52 -9.33
C GLU A 150 19.91 5.76 -9.82
N ALA A 151 20.91 5.66 -8.95
CA ALA A 151 22.04 4.79 -9.19
C ALA A 151 21.57 3.33 -9.28
N ARG A 152 22.16 2.56 -10.21
CA ARG A 152 21.88 1.13 -10.33
C ARG A 152 22.63 0.35 -9.25
N ASP A 153 21.91 -0.48 -8.50
CA ASP A 153 22.54 -1.45 -7.59
C ASP A 153 23.14 -2.59 -8.41
N ALA A 154 24.47 -2.59 -8.58
CA ALA A 154 25.17 -3.53 -9.43
C ALA A 154 25.08 -4.99 -8.96
N ALA A 155 24.85 -5.23 -7.66
CA ALA A 155 24.76 -6.57 -7.09
C ALA A 155 23.35 -7.15 -7.23
N TRP A 156 22.32 -6.33 -7.02
CA TRP A 156 20.93 -6.78 -7.03
C TRP A 156 20.27 -6.71 -8.42
N ALA A 157 20.48 -5.61 -9.15
CA ALA A 157 19.73 -5.31 -10.36
C ALA A 157 19.82 -6.40 -11.44
N PRO A 158 20.97 -7.01 -11.75
CA PRO A 158 21.04 -8.05 -12.80
C PRO A 158 20.13 -9.26 -12.51
N GLY A 159 20.12 -9.74 -11.27
CA GLY A 159 19.28 -10.87 -10.86
C GLY A 159 17.80 -10.54 -10.89
N ALA A 160 17.45 -9.34 -10.41
CA ALA A 160 16.09 -8.82 -10.45
C ALA A 160 15.58 -8.65 -11.90
N GLU A 161 16.39 -8.05 -12.77
CA GLU A 161 16.11 -7.86 -14.19
C GLU A 161 15.85 -9.20 -14.89
N ALA A 162 16.70 -10.21 -14.65
CA ALA A 162 16.53 -11.54 -15.22
C ALA A 162 15.26 -12.25 -14.73
N ALA A 163 14.95 -12.17 -13.44
CA ALA A 163 13.76 -12.77 -12.85
C ALA A 163 12.48 -12.13 -13.41
N LEU A 164 12.44 -10.81 -13.49
CA LEU A 164 11.34 -10.05 -14.07
C LEU A 164 11.21 -10.32 -15.58
N ALA A 165 12.31 -10.31 -16.33
CA ALA A 165 12.29 -10.60 -17.76
C ALA A 165 11.71 -11.98 -18.04
N LYS A 166 12.10 -13.00 -17.26
CA LYS A 166 11.53 -14.35 -17.33
C LYS A 166 10.03 -14.35 -17.01
N ARG A 167 9.62 -13.67 -15.93
CA ARG A 167 8.24 -13.67 -15.45
C ARG A 167 7.29 -12.98 -16.42
N PHE A 168 7.65 -11.79 -16.90
CA PHE A 168 6.84 -11.01 -17.84
C PHE A 168 6.92 -11.55 -19.27
N GLY A 169 8.10 -12.01 -19.71
CA GLY A 169 8.29 -12.60 -21.04
C GLY A 169 7.57 -13.95 -21.22
N GLY A 170 7.24 -14.65 -20.12
CA GLY A 170 6.44 -15.88 -20.17
C GLY A 170 4.95 -15.65 -20.42
N ILE A 171 4.47 -14.40 -20.47
CA ILE A 171 3.05 -14.10 -20.71
C ILE A 171 2.78 -14.17 -22.22
N ALA A 172 1.91 -15.10 -22.62
CA ALA A 172 1.44 -15.21 -23.99
C ALA A 172 0.83 -13.87 -24.46
N GLY A 173 1.28 -13.37 -25.61
CA GLY A 173 0.84 -12.08 -26.16
C GLY A 173 1.75 -10.91 -25.85
N VAL A 174 2.78 -11.05 -25.02
CA VAL A 174 3.88 -10.07 -24.93
C VAL A 174 4.80 -10.22 -26.15
N ASP A 175 5.05 -9.11 -26.84
CA ASP A 175 5.82 -9.05 -28.09
C ASP A 175 7.27 -8.57 -27.87
N SER A 176 7.42 -7.53 -27.05
CA SER A 176 8.72 -6.96 -26.68
C SER A 176 8.71 -6.56 -25.22
N LEU A 177 9.90 -6.61 -24.61
CA LEU A 177 10.09 -6.33 -23.20
C LEU A 177 11.47 -5.69 -22.97
N ARG A 178 11.51 -4.71 -22.08
CA ARG A 178 12.72 -4.13 -21.49
C ARG A 178 12.52 -4.06 -19.98
N VAL A 179 13.49 -4.58 -19.24
CA VAL A 179 13.53 -4.46 -17.78
C VAL A 179 14.75 -3.64 -17.40
N LEU A 180 14.54 -2.63 -16.58
CA LEU A 180 15.58 -1.75 -16.06
C LEU A 180 15.39 -1.57 -14.57
N CYS A 181 16.36 -2.02 -13.77
CA CYS A 181 16.32 -1.85 -12.33
C CYS A 181 17.37 -0.83 -11.87
N ALA A 182 16.94 0.12 -11.04
CA ALA A 182 17.83 1.03 -10.32
C ALA A 182 18.13 0.48 -8.91
N ALA A 183 18.37 1.32 -7.91
CA ALA A 183 18.61 0.87 -6.54
C ALA A 183 17.33 0.40 -5.84
N THR A 184 16.22 1.10 -6.05
CA THR A 184 14.97 0.88 -5.30
C THR A 184 13.75 0.62 -6.18
N LEU A 185 13.86 0.80 -7.48
CA LEU A 185 12.74 0.76 -8.41
C LEU A 185 13.15 0.04 -9.71
N CYS A 186 12.29 -0.85 -10.20
CA CYS A 186 12.41 -1.43 -11.53
C CYS A 186 11.31 -0.92 -12.44
N GLU A 187 11.65 -0.65 -13.70
CA GLU A 187 10.72 -0.46 -14.79
C GLU A 187 10.69 -1.73 -15.65
N VAL A 188 9.49 -2.21 -15.93
CA VAL A 188 9.23 -3.25 -16.93
C VAL A 188 8.34 -2.63 -18.00
N ALA A 189 8.93 -2.34 -19.15
CA ALA A 189 8.28 -1.69 -20.29
C ALA A 189 8.19 -2.68 -21.45
N GLY A 190 7.08 -2.68 -22.19
CA GLY A 190 6.93 -3.61 -23.30
C GLY A 190 5.76 -3.31 -24.20
N ARG A 191 5.50 -4.21 -25.14
CA ARG A 191 4.33 -4.15 -26.04
C ARG A 191 3.61 -5.49 -26.09
N LEU A 192 2.30 -5.40 -26.19
CA LEU A 192 1.41 -6.53 -26.49
C LEU A 192 1.29 -6.70 -27.99
N LYS A 193 1.20 -7.94 -28.47
CA LYS A 193 0.88 -8.25 -29.87
C LYS A 193 -0.51 -7.69 -30.22
N PRO A 194 -0.70 -7.11 -31.40
CA PRO A 194 -2.04 -6.75 -31.87
C PRO A 194 -2.87 -8.03 -32.12
N GLY A 195 -4.17 -7.99 -31.84
CA GLY A 195 -5.10 -9.11 -32.11
C GLY A 195 -5.77 -9.70 -30.87
N SER A 196 -6.33 -10.90 -31.00
CA SER A 196 -7.14 -11.58 -29.95
C SER A 196 -6.41 -11.78 -28.63
N ASP A 197 -5.08 -11.95 -28.68
CA ASP A 197 -4.27 -12.28 -27.51
C ASP A 197 -4.00 -11.06 -26.61
N SER A 198 -4.28 -9.84 -27.11
CA SER A 198 -4.06 -8.59 -26.37
C SER A 198 -4.85 -8.54 -25.06
N GLY A 199 -6.09 -9.05 -25.06
CA GLY A 199 -6.99 -8.99 -23.92
C GLY A 199 -6.53 -9.89 -22.77
N PRO A 200 -6.35 -11.20 -23.00
CA PRO A 200 -5.80 -12.11 -22.00
C PRO A 200 -4.41 -11.69 -21.51
N ALA A 201 -3.53 -11.22 -22.39
CA ALA A 201 -2.20 -10.75 -22.01
C ALA A 201 -2.26 -9.52 -21.10
N LEU A 202 -3.13 -8.55 -21.41
CA LEU A 202 -3.34 -7.38 -20.57
C LEU A 202 -3.86 -7.76 -19.18
N LEU A 203 -4.82 -8.69 -19.11
CA LEU A 203 -5.34 -9.18 -17.84
C LEU A 203 -4.26 -9.89 -17.02
N ALA A 204 -3.41 -10.70 -17.65
CA ALA A 204 -2.29 -11.35 -17.00
C ALA A 204 -1.28 -10.32 -16.46
N LEU A 205 -0.95 -9.29 -17.25
CA LEU A 205 -0.07 -8.20 -16.84
C LEU A 205 -0.63 -7.36 -15.69
N GLN A 206 -1.94 -7.14 -15.63
CA GLN A 206 -2.58 -6.42 -14.52
C GLN A 206 -2.55 -7.20 -13.21
N LYS A 207 -2.60 -8.54 -13.28
CA LYS A 207 -2.58 -9.41 -12.10
C LYS A 207 -1.16 -9.71 -11.58
N LEU A 208 -0.17 -9.71 -12.46
CA LEU A 208 1.21 -10.09 -12.12
C LEU A 208 1.84 -9.27 -10.98
N PRO A 209 1.68 -7.93 -10.91
CA PRO A 209 2.24 -7.13 -9.83
C PRO A 209 1.60 -7.40 -8.45
N LEU A 210 0.40 -7.98 -8.41
CA LEU A 210 -0.31 -8.29 -7.17
C LEU A 210 0.19 -9.59 -6.53
N SER A 211 0.58 -10.57 -7.34
CA SER A 211 0.82 -11.95 -6.91
C SER A 211 2.15 -12.56 -7.37
N GLY A 212 2.62 -12.17 -8.55
CA GLY A 212 3.69 -12.85 -9.28
C GLY A 212 5.09 -12.27 -9.12
N VAL A 213 5.24 -11.15 -8.41
CA VAL A 213 6.56 -10.54 -8.17
C VAL A 213 6.84 -10.28 -6.70
N ARG A 214 5.88 -10.54 -5.80
CA ARG A 214 6.07 -10.41 -4.35
C ARG A 214 7.07 -11.42 -3.80
N ASP A 215 7.02 -12.64 -4.33
CA ASP A 215 7.99 -13.72 -4.11
C ASP A 215 9.41 -13.34 -4.57
N LEU A 216 9.53 -12.34 -5.45
CA LEU A 216 10.81 -11.79 -5.92
C LEU A 216 11.27 -10.57 -5.10
N GLY A 217 10.58 -10.21 -4.01
CA GLY A 217 10.94 -9.09 -3.15
C GLY A 217 10.47 -7.72 -3.66
N PHE A 218 9.40 -7.67 -4.46
CA PHE A 218 8.77 -6.42 -4.88
C PHE A 218 7.48 -6.14 -4.10
N GLY A 219 7.26 -4.88 -3.76
CA GLY A 219 6.13 -4.40 -2.97
C GLY A 219 5.13 -3.64 -3.84
N ASP A 220 4.93 -2.35 -3.54
CA ASP A 220 4.04 -1.49 -4.31
C ASP A 220 4.42 -1.47 -5.79
N SER A 221 3.39 -1.37 -6.62
CA SER A 221 3.55 -1.26 -8.07
C SER A 221 2.64 -0.18 -8.65
N ALA A 222 3.06 0.36 -9.79
CA ALA A 222 2.21 1.15 -10.67
C ALA A 222 2.18 0.45 -12.02
N PHE A 223 0.99 0.27 -12.59
CA PHE A 223 0.81 -0.31 -13.92
C PHE A 223 0.12 0.72 -14.82
N SER A 224 0.53 0.76 -16.07
CA SER A 224 -0.04 1.66 -17.06
C SER A 224 0.00 1.01 -18.43
N VAL A 225 -1.07 1.20 -19.19
CA VAL A 225 -1.22 0.74 -20.55
C VAL A 225 -1.52 1.95 -21.44
N GLY A 226 -0.83 2.06 -22.56
CA GLY A 226 -1.05 3.15 -23.51
C GLY A 226 -2.14 2.83 -24.53
N GLY A 227 -2.48 3.82 -25.35
CA GLY A 227 -3.46 3.68 -26.41
C GLY A 227 -3.07 2.66 -27.48
N LYS A 228 -4.08 2.08 -28.15
CA LYS A 228 -3.89 1.19 -29.29
C LYS A 228 -3.57 2.02 -30.55
N ALA A 229 -2.34 1.96 -31.03
CA ALA A 229 -2.01 2.42 -32.38
C ALA A 229 -2.25 1.27 -33.37
N ALA A 230 -2.92 1.53 -34.49
CA ALA A 230 -3.22 0.51 -35.48
C ALA A 230 -1.92 -0.15 -36.01
N GLY A 231 -1.85 -1.48 -35.95
CA GLY A 231 -0.68 -2.26 -36.41
C GLY A 231 0.54 -2.24 -35.48
N VAL A 232 0.59 -1.35 -34.49
CA VAL A 232 1.71 -1.21 -33.55
C VAL A 232 1.17 -1.53 -32.16
N GLY A 233 1.16 -2.83 -31.79
CA GLY A 233 0.43 -3.37 -30.65
C GLY A 233 0.62 -2.63 -29.31
N THR A 234 -0.25 -2.86 -28.33
CA THR A 234 -0.44 -1.94 -27.19
C THR A 234 0.79 -1.82 -26.27
N PRO A 235 1.35 -0.62 -26.02
CA PRO A 235 2.44 -0.46 -25.08
C PRO A 235 1.96 -0.56 -23.63
N PHE A 236 2.80 -1.10 -22.76
CA PHE A 236 2.57 -1.10 -21.32
C PHE A 236 3.85 -0.80 -20.56
N VAL A 237 3.69 -0.30 -19.35
CA VAL A 237 4.78 -0.15 -18.39
C VAL A 237 4.29 -0.51 -16.99
N THR A 238 5.14 -1.19 -16.23
CA THR A 238 4.96 -1.32 -14.79
C THR A 238 6.21 -0.91 -14.05
N TYR A 239 6.02 -0.20 -12.95
CA TYR A 239 7.06 0.17 -12.02
C TYR A 239 6.88 -0.64 -10.75
N LEU A 240 7.94 -1.34 -10.33
CA LEU A 240 7.93 -2.26 -9.19
C LEU A 240 8.92 -1.75 -8.15
N LYS A 241 8.43 -1.39 -6.95
CA LYS A 241 9.30 -0.97 -5.85
C LYS A 241 9.95 -2.17 -5.21
N ARG A 242 11.27 -2.14 -5.08
CA ARG A 242 12.04 -3.11 -4.30
C ARG A 242 11.65 -2.98 -2.84
N ILE A 243 11.34 -4.10 -2.20
CA ILE A 243 11.23 -4.14 -0.74
C ILE A 243 12.64 -4.00 -0.17
N PRO A 244 12.90 -3.02 0.71
CA PRO A 244 14.22 -2.87 1.31
C PRO A 244 14.69 -4.20 1.90
N PRO A 245 15.95 -4.63 1.72
CA PRO A 245 16.44 -5.91 2.23
C PRO A 245 16.25 -6.06 3.75
N THR A 246 16.22 -4.93 4.47
CA THR A 246 15.98 -4.87 5.91
C THR A 246 14.52 -5.13 6.30
N MET A 247 13.57 -4.98 5.38
CA MET A 247 12.14 -5.14 5.62
C MET A 247 11.70 -6.57 5.29
N PRO A 248 11.11 -7.31 6.26
CA PRO A 248 10.57 -8.63 5.98
C PRO A 248 9.41 -8.58 4.99
N HIS A 249 9.20 -9.64 4.24
CA HIS A 249 8.08 -9.73 3.31
C HIS A 249 7.56 -11.16 3.17
N VAL A 250 6.32 -11.27 2.71
CA VAL A 250 5.67 -12.54 2.43
C VAL A 250 6.26 -13.13 1.16
N VAL A 251 6.73 -14.37 1.23
CA VAL A 251 7.28 -15.12 0.09
C VAL A 251 6.33 -16.20 -0.40
N SER A 252 5.41 -16.69 0.44
CA SER A 252 4.37 -17.62 0.02
C SER A 252 3.15 -17.60 0.93
N THR A 253 2.02 -18.00 0.38
CA THR A 253 0.77 -18.20 1.13
C THR A 253 0.08 -19.50 0.70
N SER A 254 -0.74 -20.04 1.58
CA SER A 254 -1.73 -21.07 1.25
C SER A 254 -3.08 -20.62 1.81
N PRO A 255 -4.15 -20.50 1.00
CA PRO A 255 -4.16 -20.58 -0.47
C PRO A 255 -3.17 -19.61 -1.12
N VAL A 256 -2.73 -19.94 -2.34
CA VAL A 256 -1.95 -18.99 -3.13
C VAL A 256 -2.86 -17.86 -3.61
N GLN A 257 -2.28 -16.70 -3.89
CA GLN A 257 -2.99 -15.55 -4.40
C GLN A 257 -3.79 -15.89 -5.67
N ASP A 258 -5.02 -15.40 -5.74
CA ASP A 258 -6.01 -15.61 -6.81
C ASP A 258 -6.42 -17.08 -7.04
N ALA A 259 -6.11 -17.98 -6.09
CA ALA A 259 -6.53 -19.38 -6.19
C ALA A 259 -8.07 -19.49 -6.08
N THR A 260 -8.62 -20.53 -6.69
CA THR A 260 -9.98 -20.99 -6.41
C THR A 260 -9.93 -22.31 -5.66
N ILE A 261 -10.39 -22.33 -4.40
CA ILE A 261 -10.34 -23.53 -3.55
C ILE A 261 -11.71 -24.22 -3.44
N ALA A 262 -11.72 -25.45 -2.91
CA ALA A 262 -12.96 -26.12 -2.51
C ALA A 262 -13.57 -25.41 -1.28
N PRO A 263 -14.90 -25.36 -1.15
CA PRO A 263 -15.51 -25.01 0.13
C PRO A 263 -15.19 -26.07 1.20
N GLY A 264 -15.16 -25.65 2.46
CA GLY A 264 -14.87 -26.50 3.61
C GLY A 264 -13.61 -26.08 4.39
N PRO A 265 -13.13 -26.95 5.30
CA PRO A 265 -11.94 -26.68 6.10
C PRO A 265 -10.69 -26.56 5.22
N TYR A 266 -9.85 -25.59 5.52
CA TYR A 266 -8.54 -25.44 4.90
C TYR A 266 -7.54 -24.84 5.89
N THR A 267 -6.26 -24.89 5.51
CA THR A 267 -5.18 -24.33 6.30
C THR A 267 -4.72 -23.03 5.65
N LEU A 268 -4.93 -21.92 6.35
CA LEU A 268 -4.38 -20.62 5.97
C LEU A 268 -2.92 -20.57 6.45
N SER A 269 -1.99 -20.30 5.55
CA SER A 269 -0.56 -20.17 5.85
C SER A 269 0.01 -18.91 5.22
N VAL A 270 0.91 -18.25 5.94
CA VAL A 270 1.74 -17.15 5.43
C VAL A 270 3.19 -17.40 5.82
N THR A 271 4.10 -17.37 4.84
CA THR A 271 5.54 -17.58 5.04
C THR A 271 6.29 -16.32 4.70
N PHE A 272 7.20 -15.93 5.58
CA PHE A 272 8.08 -14.77 5.40
C PHE A 272 9.46 -15.17 4.88
N ASP A 273 10.18 -14.22 4.31
CA ASP A 273 11.55 -14.38 3.82
C ASP A 273 12.57 -14.69 4.91
N ARG A 274 12.19 -14.52 6.18
CA ARG A 274 13.06 -14.70 7.36
C ARG A 274 12.27 -15.12 8.61
N PRO A 275 12.95 -15.54 9.69
CA PRO A 275 12.30 -15.81 10.97
C PRO A 275 11.62 -14.57 11.56
N MET A 276 10.42 -14.77 12.09
CA MET A 276 9.56 -13.75 12.67
C MET A 276 9.39 -13.97 14.18
N ARG A 277 9.03 -12.93 14.93
CA ARG A 277 8.80 -13.09 16.37
C ARG A 277 7.61 -14.00 16.66
N ALA A 278 7.81 -14.91 17.60
CA ALA A 278 6.74 -15.74 18.12
C ALA A 278 5.63 -14.89 18.73
N ARG A 279 4.37 -15.34 18.52
CA ARG A 279 3.15 -14.70 19.05
C ARG A 279 2.99 -13.22 18.65
N SER A 280 3.62 -12.80 17.55
CA SER A 280 3.51 -11.45 17.00
C SER A 280 2.96 -11.53 15.58
N TYR A 281 1.72 -11.09 15.39
CA TYR A 281 1.03 -11.21 14.10
C TYR A 281 -0.07 -10.16 13.93
N SER A 282 -0.32 -9.79 12.68
CA SER A 282 -1.46 -8.94 12.30
C SER A 282 -2.08 -9.49 11.03
N PHE A 283 -2.99 -10.45 11.19
CA PHE A 283 -3.96 -10.77 10.15
C PHE A 283 -5.05 -9.70 10.20
N VAL A 284 -5.30 -9.03 9.07
CA VAL A 284 -6.23 -7.89 9.02
C VAL A 284 -7.32 -8.14 7.99
N THR A 285 -8.50 -7.59 8.27
CA THR A 285 -9.61 -7.54 7.31
C THR A 285 -9.28 -6.58 6.17
N SER A 286 -9.96 -6.75 5.04
CA SER A 286 -9.86 -5.86 3.88
C SER A 286 -11.26 -5.47 3.40
N ASN A 287 -11.31 -4.49 2.50
CA ASN A 287 -12.55 -4.06 1.84
C ASN A 287 -12.81 -4.78 0.50
N VAL A 288 -11.96 -5.72 0.09
CA VAL A 288 -12.00 -6.37 -1.23
C VAL A 288 -12.37 -7.86 -1.17
N GLY A 289 -12.71 -8.37 0.02
CA GLY A 289 -13.16 -9.74 0.21
C GLY A 289 -13.54 -10.01 1.66
N ASP A 290 -14.29 -11.09 1.87
CA ASP A 290 -14.68 -11.56 3.19
C ASP A 290 -13.43 -11.98 4.00
N TYR A 291 -13.48 -11.86 5.32
CA TYR A 291 -12.47 -12.47 6.18
C TYR A 291 -12.92 -13.90 6.55
N PRO A 292 -12.08 -14.92 6.37
CA PRO A 292 -12.47 -16.29 6.64
C PRO A 292 -12.69 -16.54 8.12
N ALA A 293 -13.63 -17.46 8.44
CA ALA A 293 -13.80 -17.93 9.81
C ALA A 293 -12.58 -18.80 10.18
N CYS A 294 -11.74 -18.31 11.09
CA CYS A 294 -10.52 -18.99 11.53
C CYS A 294 -10.50 -19.15 13.06
N ASP A 295 -9.67 -20.06 13.57
CA ASP A 295 -9.48 -20.30 15.01
C ASP A 295 -8.84 -19.13 15.79
N GLY A 296 -8.28 -18.14 15.08
CA GLY A 296 -7.65 -16.94 15.64
C GLY A 296 -6.33 -17.19 16.38
N LYS A 297 -5.77 -18.40 16.30
CA LYS A 297 -4.59 -18.83 17.05
C LYS A 297 -3.52 -19.36 16.10
N PRO A 298 -2.78 -18.47 15.43
CA PRO A 298 -1.76 -18.89 14.49
C PRO A 298 -0.66 -19.69 15.19
N GLN A 299 -0.36 -20.86 14.65
CA GLN A 299 0.80 -21.67 15.01
C GLN A 299 1.98 -21.26 14.15
N GLN A 300 3.17 -21.19 14.76
CA GLN A 300 4.40 -20.84 14.06
C GLN A 300 5.22 -22.09 13.75
N SER A 301 5.81 -22.16 12.56
CA SER A 301 6.74 -23.21 12.17
C SER A 301 8.01 -23.20 13.03
N PRO A 302 8.74 -24.34 13.14
CA PRO A 302 9.98 -24.41 13.93
C PRO A 302 11.08 -23.44 13.49
N ASP A 303 11.15 -23.10 12.20
CA ASP A 303 12.10 -22.11 11.66
C ASP A 303 11.65 -20.66 11.90
N GLY A 304 10.48 -20.44 12.50
CA GLY A 304 9.92 -19.14 12.80
C GLY A 304 9.39 -18.37 11.59
N ARG A 305 9.37 -18.96 10.38
CA ARG A 305 9.05 -18.23 9.14
C ARG A 305 7.59 -18.25 8.76
N THR A 306 6.86 -19.29 9.18
CA THR A 306 5.50 -19.56 8.71
C THR A 306 4.51 -19.47 9.87
N PHE A 307 3.38 -18.80 9.62
CA PHE A 307 2.24 -18.75 10.53
C PHE A 307 1.03 -19.41 9.89
N THR A 308 0.36 -20.26 10.66
CA THR A 308 -0.70 -21.15 10.17
C THR A 308 -1.94 -21.07 11.03
N MET A 309 -3.12 -20.92 10.44
CA MET A 309 -4.43 -21.00 11.11
C MET A 309 -5.34 -22.01 10.42
N HIS A 310 -6.21 -22.66 11.19
CA HIS A 310 -7.29 -23.45 10.62
C HIS A 310 -8.49 -22.55 10.34
N CYS A 311 -9.00 -22.63 9.11
CA CYS A 311 -10.08 -21.78 8.64
C CYS A 311 -11.13 -22.59 7.87
N THR A 312 -12.33 -22.04 7.70
CA THR A 312 -13.41 -22.64 6.92
C THR A 312 -13.84 -21.69 5.81
N ALA A 313 -13.86 -22.20 4.58
CA ALA A 313 -14.29 -21.46 3.40
C ALA A 313 -15.74 -21.84 3.03
N VAL A 314 -16.58 -20.85 2.79
CA VAL A 314 -17.97 -21.02 2.33
C VAL A 314 -17.99 -20.97 0.81
N ALA A 315 -18.87 -21.75 0.19
CA ALA A 315 -18.99 -21.82 -1.27
C ALA A 315 -19.38 -20.48 -1.91
N GLY A 316 -18.83 -20.21 -3.10
CA GLY A 316 -19.13 -19.02 -3.90
C GLY A 316 -18.74 -17.68 -3.28
N ARG A 317 -17.71 -17.66 -2.42
CA ARG A 317 -17.19 -16.48 -1.73
C ARG A 317 -15.83 -16.06 -2.28
N THR A 318 -15.57 -14.77 -2.15
CA THR A 318 -14.26 -14.17 -2.36
C THR A 318 -13.72 -13.75 -1.00
N TYR A 319 -12.54 -14.23 -0.65
CA TYR A 319 -11.87 -13.95 0.61
C TYR A 319 -10.67 -13.03 0.39
N ALA A 320 -10.40 -12.18 1.38
CA ALA A 320 -9.18 -11.38 1.41
C ALA A 320 -8.66 -11.16 2.84
N ILE A 321 -7.36 -11.40 3.01
CA ILE A 321 -6.64 -11.34 4.29
C ILE A 321 -5.39 -10.48 4.11
N GLY A 322 -5.25 -9.43 4.89
CA GLY A 322 -4.00 -8.67 4.94
C GLY A 322 -3.02 -9.26 5.96
N PHE A 323 -1.74 -9.14 5.65
CA PHE A 323 -0.63 -9.39 6.56
C PHE A 323 0.06 -8.05 6.82
N ASN A 324 -0.11 -7.55 8.04
CA ASN A 324 0.09 -6.14 8.37
C ASN A 324 -0.78 -5.18 7.54
N SER A 325 -0.84 -3.92 7.97
CA SER A 325 -1.44 -2.79 7.27
C SER A 325 -0.72 -1.51 7.69
N ALA A 326 -1.20 -0.35 7.21
CA ALA A 326 -0.72 0.94 7.68
C ALA A 326 -0.86 1.12 9.21
N ARG A 327 -1.89 0.50 9.82
CA ARG A 327 -2.19 0.66 11.26
C ARG A 327 -1.76 -0.53 12.12
N PHE A 328 -1.79 -1.75 11.60
CA PHE A 328 -1.48 -2.96 12.35
C PHE A 328 -0.21 -3.59 11.80
N ARG A 329 0.86 -3.67 12.59
CA ARG A 329 2.21 -3.98 12.10
C ARG A 329 2.94 -5.05 12.94
N ASN A 330 2.20 -6.02 13.48
CA ASN A 330 2.76 -6.98 14.44
C ASN A 330 3.37 -8.23 13.79
N PHE A 331 3.25 -8.46 12.48
CA PHE A 331 4.22 -9.34 11.83
C PHE A 331 5.56 -8.62 11.77
N VAL A 332 6.44 -8.97 12.70
CA VAL A 332 7.75 -8.35 12.91
C VAL A 332 8.84 -9.42 12.88
N SER A 333 10.00 -9.09 12.32
CA SER A 333 11.18 -9.94 12.40
C SER A 333 11.67 -10.08 13.84
N VAL A 334 12.51 -11.09 14.07
CA VAL A 334 13.18 -11.29 15.37
C VAL A 334 13.96 -10.05 15.83
N GLU A 335 14.49 -9.25 14.90
CA GLU A 335 15.30 -8.07 15.19
C GLU A 335 14.51 -6.81 15.55
N GLY A 336 13.25 -6.67 15.12
CA GLY A 336 12.66 -5.33 15.24
C GLY A 336 11.64 -4.97 14.18
N VAL A 337 11.87 -5.45 12.97
CA VAL A 337 11.40 -4.76 11.78
C VAL A 337 10.03 -5.29 11.36
N ALA A 338 9.05 -4.42 11.24
CA ALA A 338 7.74 -4.78 10.74
C ALA A 338 7.81 -5.17 9.25
N ALA A 339 7.16 -6.27 8.91
CA ALA A 339 7.03 -6.73 7.53
C ALA A 339 6.28 -5.70 6.66
N ALA A 340 6.64 -5.65 5.39
CA ALA A 340 5.91 -4.91 4.37
C ALA A 340 4.43 -5.37 4.36
N PRO A 341 3.46 -4.44 4.31
CA PRO A 341 2.05 -4.82 4.15
C PRO A 341 1.85 -5.68 2.90
N SER A 342 1.07 -6.74 3.06
CA SER A 342 0.72 -7.65 1.98
C SER A 342 -0.73 -8.07 2.09
N MET A 343 -1.31 -8.57 1.00
CA MET A 343 -2.69 -9.05 0.97
C MET A 343 -2.72 -10.37 0.21
N LEU A 344 -3.49 -11.32 0.75
CA LEU A 344 -3.92 -12.54 0.10
C LEU A 344 -5.38 -12.35 -0.32
N ALA A 345 -5.72 -12.63 -1.57
CA ALA A 345 -7.10 -12.82 -2.03
C ALA A 345 -7.25 -14.16 -2.74
N PHE A 346 -8.38 -14.82 -2.55
CA PHE A 346 -8.70 -16.09 -3.21
C PHE A 346 -10.23 -16.30 -3.23
N ASP A 347 -10.68 -17.18 -4.11
CA ASP A 347 -12.09 -17.51 -4.30
C ASP A 347 -12.41 -18.94 -3.85
N THR A 348 -13.69 -19.23 -3.66
CA THR A 348 -14.20 -20.58 -3.46
C THR A 348 -15.14 -20.99 -4.58
N ARG A 349 -15.08 -22.26 -4.96
CA ARG A 349 -16.05 -22.85 -5.89
C ARG A 349 -17.48 -22.74 -5.30
N ARG A 350 -18.45 -22.56 -6.19
CA ARG A 350 -19.88 -22.63 -5.85
C ARG A 350 -20.30 -24.07 -5.55
#